data_AF-A0A7L3X022-F1
#
_entry.id   AF-A0A7L3X022-F1
#
_cell.length_a   1.000
_cell.length_b   1.000
_cell.length_c   1.000
_cell.angle_alpha   90.00
_cell.angle_beta   90.00
_cell.angle_gamma   90.00
#
_symmetry.space_group_name_H-M   'P 1'
#
loop_
_entity.id
_entity.type
_entity.pdbx_description
1 polymer ?
#
loop_
_entity_poly.entity_id
_entity_poly.type
_entity_poly.pdbx_seq_one_letter_code
_entity_poly.pdbx_strand_id
1 'polypeptide(L)'
;RKNILRFLDAERDVSVVKSSYKPGDVIHYVLDRRLTLNISRDLHSLLPEVSPMKNRRFKTCAVVGNSGILLDSGCGKEIDSHDFIIRCNLAPVVEFAADVGTKSDFITMNPSVVQRAFGGFRNESDREKFVHRLSMLNDSVLWIPAFMVKGGEKHVEWVNALILKNKLKVRTAYPSLRLVHAVRG
;
A
#
# COMPACT_ATOMS: atom_id res chain seq x y z
N ARG A 1 -4.14 15.78 -16.16
CA ARG A 1 -3.09 16.02 -15.13
C ARG A 1 -3.26 17.33 -14.36
N LYS A 2 -3.21 18.53 -14.99
CA LYS A 2 -3.29 19.83 -14.27
C LYS A 2 -4.53 19.98 -13.35
N ASN A 3 -5.69 19.48 -13.79
CA ASN A 3 -6.92 19.54 -12.99
C ASN A 3 -6.87 18.62 -11.76
N ILE A 4 -6.27 17.44 -11.86
CA ILE A 4 -6.11 16.48 -10.75
C ILE A 4 -5.17 17.05 -9.68
N LEU A 5 -4.09 17.72 -10.09
CA LEU A 5 -3.09 18.31 -9.19
C LEU A 5 -3.65 19.39 -8.26
N ARG A 6 -4.86 19.93 -8.54
CA ARG A 6 -5.55 20.84 -7.63
C ARG A 6 -6.08 20.15 -6.38
N PHE A 7 -6.32 18.85 -6.46
CA PHE A 7 -6.93 18.03 -5.41
C PHE A 7 -5.97 17.01 -4.82
N LEU A 8 -5.02 16.53 -5.62
CA LEU A 8 -4.09 15.47 -5.24
C LEU A 8 -2.70 15.72 -5.86
N ASP A 9 -1.69 15.88 -5.00
CA ASP A 9 -0.28 15.91 -5.38
C ASP A 9 0.38 14.60 -4.94
N ALA A 10 0.69 13.72 -5.90
CA ALA A 10 1.30 12.43 -5.62
C ALA A 10 2.64 12.55 -4.86
N GLU A 11 3.39 13.64 -5.04
CA GLU A 11 4.65 13.84 -4.31
C GLU A 11 4.44 14.16 -2.83
N ARG A 12 3.26 14.63 -2.43
CA ARG A 12 2.96 15.06 -1.06
C ARG A 12 1.93 14.17 -0.36
N ASP A 13 0.97 13.65 -1.11
CA ASP A 13 -0.24 13.03 -0.56
C ASP A 13 -0.19 11.51 -0.53
N VAL A 14 0.72 10.89 -1.30
CA VAL A 14 0.90 9.42 -1.31
C VAL A 14 1.37 8.89 0.03
N SER A 15 2.18 9.63 0.76
CA SER A 15 2.58 9.25 2.11
C SER A 15 2.80 10.46 3.00
N VAL A 16 2.38 10.36 4.25
CA VAL A 16 3.01 11.13 5.32
C VAL A 16 4.48 10.73 5.44
N VAL A 17 5.32 11.66 5.89
CA VAL A 17 6.75 11.43 6.06
C VAL A 17 7.12 11.43 7.53
N LYS A 18 8.20 10.74 7.85
CA LYS A 18 8.66 10.52 9.22
C LYS A 18 8.87 11.82 10.00
N SER A 19 9.50 12.82 9.38
CA SER A 19 9.77 14.12 10.00
C SER A 19 8.52 14.91 10.40
N SER A 20 7.34 14.55 9.89
CA SER A 20 6.08 15.20 10.25
C SER A 20 5.46 14.69 11.54
N TYR A 21 5.95 13.58 12.10
CA TYR A 21 5.36 12.93 13.26
C TYR A 21 6.42 12.43 14.24
N LYS A 22 6.00 12.21 15.49
CA LYS A 22 6.74 11.51 16.53
C LYS A 22 5.87 10.38 17.09
N PRO A 23 6.47 9.31 17.65
CA PRO A 23 5.71 8.31 18.39
C PRO A 23 4.87 8.96 19.50
N GLY A 24 3.58 8.63 19.56
CA GLY A 24 2.60 9.22 20.47
C GLY A 24 1.79 10.37 19.88
N ASP A 25 2.19 10.95 18.74
CA ASP A 25 1.40 11.96 18.05
C ASP A 25 0.05 11.41 17.62
N VAL A 26 -0.97 12.28 17.57
CA VAL A 26 -2.34 11.92 17.24
C VAL A 26 -2.64 12.21 15.78
N ILE A 27 -3.17 11.22 15.07
CA ILE A 27 -3.75 11.36 13.73
C ILE A 27 -5.27 11.15 13.79
N HIS A 28 -6.02 11.95 13.04
CA HIS A 28 -7.46 11.80 12.87
C HIS A 28 -7.78 10.89 11.68
N TYR A 29 -8.86 10.12 11.73
CA TYR A 29 -9.29 9.39 10.54
C TYR A 29 -9.83 10.34 9.47
N VAL A 30 -9.55 9.99 8.22
CA VAL A 30 -9.96 10.73 7.01
C VAL A 30 -11.48 10.84 6.92
N LEU A 31 -12.20 9.73 7.07
CA LEU A 31 -13.66 9.72 6.88
C LEU A 31 -14.45 10.12 8.14
N ASP A 32 -13.89 9.95 9.33
CA ASP A 32 -14.47 10.42 10.59
C ASP A 32 -13.41 11.11 11.47
N ARG A 33 -13.39 12.45 11.41
CA ARG A 33 -12.39 13.26 12.13
C ARG A 33 -12.56 13.26 13.64
N ARG A 34 -13.67 12.74 14.18
CA ARG A 34 -13.86 12.62 15.63
C ARG A 34 -13.04 11.47 16.20
N LEU A 35 -12.69 10.51 15.36
CA LEU A 35 -11.91 9.34 15.73
C LEU A 35 -10.42 9.63 15.52
N THR A 36 -9.60 9.08 16.39
CA THR A 36 -8.15 9.27 16.38
C THR A 36 -7.39 7.96 16.56
N LEU A 37 -6.12 7.98 16.13
CA LEU A 37 -5.13 6.94 16.33
C LEU A 37 -3.81 7.58 16.78
N ASN A 38 -3.11 6.94 17.72
CA ASN A 38 -1.76 7.35 18.11
C ASN A 38 -0.73 6.70 17.19
N ILE A 39 0.27 7.47 16.78
CA ILE A 39 1.41 6.95 16.02
C ILE A 39 2.23 6.02 16.91
N SER A 40 2.22 4.72 16.62
CA SER A 40 3.07 3.74 17.32
C SER A 40 4.53 3.88 16.90
N ARG A 41 5.45 3.31 17.70
CA ARG A 41 6.88 3.27 17.36
C ARG A 41 7.13 2.50 16.06
N ASP A 42 6.42 1.39 15.86
CA ASP A 42 6.53 0.54 14.68
C ASP A 42 5.99 1.23 13.42
N LEU A 43 4.86 1.95 13.54
CA LEU A 43 4.36 2.75 12.43
C LEU A 43 5.35 3.87 12.08
N HIS A 44 5.85 4.60 13.08
CA HIS A 44 6.82 5.68 12.86
C HIS A 44 8.13 5.19 12.23
N SER A 45 8.64 4.02 12.62
CA SER A 45 9.88 3.47 12.06
C SER A 45 9.73 3.09 10.58
N LEU A 46 8.50 2.77 10.15
CA LEU A 46 8.12 2.45 8.78
C LEU A 46 7.66 3.66 7.96
N LEU A 47 7.55 4.86 8.54
CA LEU A 47 7.29 6.06 7.75
C LEU A 47 8.50 6.37 6.85
N PRO A 48 8.27 6.74 5.57
CA PRO A 48 9.36 7.09 4.68
C PRO A 48 9.95 8.46 5.06
N GLU A 49 11.26 8.62 4.90
CA GLU A 49 11.93 9.91 5.14
C GLU A 49 11.51 10.97 4.10
N VAL A 50 11.23 10.53 2.87
CA VAL A 50 10.70 11.34 1.77
C VAL A 50 9.62 10.57 1.02
N SER A 51 8.65 11.26 0.43
CA SER A 51 7.60 10.60 -0.36
C SER A 51 8.19 9.66 -1.43
N PRO A 52 7.68 8.43 -1.56
CA PRO A 52 8.15 7.48 -2.57
C PRO A 52 8.00 7.97 -4.02
N MET A 53 7.12 8.97 -4.24
CA MET A 53 6.85 9.54 -5.55
C MET A 53 7.62 10.85 -5.83
N LYS A 54 8.38 11.37 -4.86
CA LYS A 54 9.11 12.63 -4.99
C LYS A 54 10.06 12.59 -6.19
N ASN A 55 9.95 13.56 -7.10
CA ASN A 55 10.73 13.66 -8.33
C ASN A 55 10.67 12.40 -9.23
N ARG A 56 9.64 11.56 -9.13
CA ARG A 56 9.48 10.37 -9.98
C ARG A 56 8.62 10.68 -11.21
N ARG A 57 9.11 10.27 -12.38
CA ARG A 57 8.37 10.31 -13.65
C ARG A 57 8.68 9.05 -14.43
N PHE A 58 7.64 8.48 -15.02
CA PHE A 58 7.71 7.24 -15.79
C PHE A 58 7.09 7.51 -17.17
N LYS A 59 7.62 6.88 -18.22
CA LYS A 59 7.15 7.09 -19.59
C LYS A 59 5.89 6.26 -19.83
N THR A 60 5.89 5.01 -19.35
CA THR A 60 4.74 4.10 -19.41
C THR A 60 4.36 3.61 -18.02
N CYS A 61 3.06 3.55 -17.74
CA CYS A 61 2.55 3.00 -16.49
C CYS A 61 1.43 2.00 -16.77
N ALA A 62 1.43 0.87 -16.08
CA ALA A 62 0.29 -0.05 -16.04
C ALA A 62 -0.43 0.09 -14.69
N VAL A 63 -1.75 0.20 -14.71
CA VAL A 63 -2.59 0.13 -13.51
C VAL A 63 -3.43 -1.14 -13.64
N VAL A 64 -3.09 -2.16 -12.85
CA VAL A 64 -3.67 -3.49 -12.95
C VAL A 64 -4.69 -3.67 -11.84
N GLY A 65 -5.97 -3.66 -12.22
CA GLY A 65 -7.07 -4.04 -11.33
C GLY A 65 -7.17 -5.55 -11.13
N ASN A 66 -8.12 -5.98 -10.30
CA ASN A 66 -8.28 -7.40 -9.94
C ASN A 66 -9.51 -8.04 -10.62
N SER A 67 -9.91 -7.52 -11.79
CA SER A 67 -11.07 -8.05 -12.52
C SER A 67 -10.75 -9.40 -13.15
N GLY A 68 -11.71 -10.33 -13.12
CA GLY A 68 -11.58 -11.64 -13.77
C GLY A 68 -11.42 -11.59 -15.28
N ILE A 69 -11.62 -10.42 -15.92
CA ILE A 69 -11.34 -10.22 -17.36
C ILE A 69 -9.88 -10.47 -17.74
N LEU A 70 -8.96 -10.45 -16.76
CA LEU A 70 -7.55 -10.74 -17.00
C LEU A 70 -7.27 -12.24 -17.17
N LEU A 71 -8.16 -13.12 -16.69
CA LEU A 71 -7.94 -14.57 -16.81
C LEU A 71 -7.89 -14.98 -18.28
N ASP A 72 -6.89 -15.80 -18.63
CA ASP A 72 -6.61 -16.29 -19.98
C ASP A 72 -6.36 -15.19 -21.03
N SER A 73 -6.05 -13.97 -20.59
CA SER A 73 -5.78 -12.83 -21.49
C SER A 73 -4.40 -12.88 -22.12
N GLY A 74 -3.42 -13.53 -21.47
CA GLY A 74 -2.02 -13.51 -21.89
C GLY A 74 -1.36 -12.13 -21.79
N CYS A 75 -1.98 -11.15 -21.11
CA CYS A 75 -1.50 -9.77 -21.01
C CYS A 75 -0.21 -9.62 -20.18
N GLY A 76 0.28 -10.66 -19.52
CA GLY A 76 1.33 -10.54 -18.51
C GLY A 76 2.63 -9.93 -19.04
N LYS A 77 3.04 -10.29 -20.25
CA LYS A 77 4.23 -9.71 -20.91
C LYS A 77 4.06 -8.24 -21.26
N GLU A 78 2.87 -7.84 -21.70
CA GLU A 78 2.56 -6.45 -22.02
C GLU A 78 2.55 -5.60 -20.74
N ILE A 79 1.92 -6.09 -19.68
CA ILE A 79 1.93 -5.44 -18.36
C ILE A 79 3.36 -5.25 -17.87
N ASP A 80 4.18 -6.30 -17.86
CA ASP A 80 5.57 -6.26 -17.39
C ASP A 80 6.50 -5.37 -18.24
N SER A 81 6.09 -5.00 -19.47
CA SER A 81 6.84 -4.07 -20.32
C SER A 81 6.77 -2.60 -19.90
N HIS A 82 5.88 -2.25 -18.96
CA HIS A 82 5.72 -0.87 -18.49
C HIS A 82 6.81 -0.48 -17.48
N ASP A 83 7.19 0.81 -17.47
CA ASP A 83 8.23 1.31 -16.57
C ASP A 83 7.81 1.21 -15.10
N PHE A 84 6.52 1.44 -14.82
CA PHE A 84 5.95 1.47 -13.47
C PHE A 84 4.58 0.77 -13.40
N ILE A 85 4.43 -0.16 -12.46
CA ILE A 85 3.23 -1.00 -12.36
C ILE A 85 2.57 -0.81 -11.00
N ILE A 86 1.32 -0.38 -11.03
CA ILE A 86 0.44 -0.21 -9.88
C ILE A 86 -0.50 -1.42 -9.79
N ARG A 87 -0.51 -2.10 -8.63
CA ARG A 87 -1.42 -3.21 -8.34
C ARG A 87 -2.26 -2.96 -7.10
N CYS A 88 -3.39 -3.66 -7.01
CA CYS A 88 -4.40 -3.41 -5.99
C CYS A 88 -4.50 -4.54 -4.94
N ASN A 89 -4.53 -4.16 -3.67
CA ASN A 89 -4.91 -4.99 -2.52
C ASN A 89 -4.14 -6.31 -2.38
N LEU A 90 -2.81 -6.29 -2.60
CA LEU A 90 -1.94 -7.47 -2.52
C LEU A 90 -2.46 -8.69 -3.29
N ALA A 91 -3.10 -8.47 -4.45
CA ALA A 91 -3.56 -9.57 -5.29
C ALA A 91 -2.45 -10.59 -5.58
N PRO A 92 -2.80 -11.89 -5.68
CA PRO A 92 -1.88 -12.92 -6.12
C PRO A 92 -1.41 -12.64 -7.55
N VAL A 93 -0.15 -12.96 -7.82
CA VAL A 93 0.47 -12.74 -9.15
C VAL A 93 1.21 -13.98 -9.67
N VAL A 94 1.71 -14.85 -8.78
CA VAL A 94 2.60 -15.95 -9.18
C VAL A 94 1.85 -16.98 -10.01
N GLU A 95 0.68 -17.40 -9.53
CA GLU A 95 -0.17 -18.37 -10.20
C GLU A 95 -0.89 -17.81 -11.45
N PHE A 96 -0.90 -16.48 -11.63
CA PHE A 96 -1.54 -15.80 -12.76
C PHE A 96 -0.53 -15.07 -13.67
N ALA A 97 0.76 -15.37 -13.54
CA ALA A 97 1.84 -14.57 -14.15
C ALA A 97 1.72 -14.43 -15.68
N ALA A 98 1.18 -15.44 -16.37
CA ALA A 98 0.94 -15.40 -17.82
C ALA A 98 -0.03 -14.27 -18.21
N ASP A 99 -1.01 -13.99 -17.36
CA ASP A 99 -2.09 -13.05 -17.59
C ASP A 99 -1.81 -11.67 -16.99
N VAL A 100 -1.26 -11.65 -15.77
CA VAL A 100 -1.13 -10.41 -15.00
C VAL A 100 0.30 -9.93 -14.86
N GLY A 101 1.29 -10.72 -15.30
CA GLY A 101 2.71 -10.40 -15.15
C GLY A 101 3.20 -10.58 -13.70
N THR A 102 4.49 -10.37 -13.50
CA THR A 102 5.18 -10.59 -12.22
C THR A 102 5.67 -9.29 -11.59
N LYS A 103 5.95 -8.26 -12.41
CA LYS A 103 6.51 -7.00 -11.94
C LYS A 103 5.46 -6.20 -11.18
N SER A 104 5.88 -5.58 -10.09
CA SER A 104 5.07 -4.66 -9.29
C SER A 104 6.01 -3.58 -8.76
N ASP A 105 5.58 -2.32 -8.76
CA ASP A 105 6.38 -1.22 -8.21
C ASP A 105 5.65 -0.48 -7.10
N PHE A 106 4.31 -0.47 -7.17
CA PHE A 106 3.43 0.13 -6.18
C PHE A 106 2.21 -0.75 -5.96
N ILE A 107 1.99 -1.19 -4.73
CA ILE A 107 0.92 -2.12 -4.40
C ILE A 107 0.13 -1.56 -3.23
N THR A 108 -1.19 -1.45 -3.38
CA THR A 108 -2.06 -1.06 -2.27
C THR A 108 -2.36 -2.26 -1.37
N MET A 109 -2.59 -2.01 -0.09
CA MET A 109 -3.07 -3.00 0.86
C MET A 109 -4.07 -2.38 1.82
N ASN A 110 -5.36 -2.44 1.47
CA ASN A 110 -6.39 -2.12 2.44
C ASN A 110 -6.27 -3.04 3.68
N PRO A 111 -6.38 -2.52 4.92
CA PRO A 111 -6.25 -3.35 6.13
C PRO A 111 -7.20 -4.56 6.19
N SER A 112 -8.36 -4.51 5.52
CA SER A 112 -9.29 -5.65 5.42
C SER A 112 -8.73 -6.86 4.66
N VAL A 113 -7.67 -6.68 3.85
CA VAL A 113 -6.97 -7.77 3.16
C VAL A 113 -6.43 -8.79 4.17
N VAL A 114 -5.93 -8.34 5.33
CA VAL A 114 -5.44 -9.23 6.39
C VAL A 114 -6.53 -10.23 6.82
N GLN A 115 -7.75 -9.76 7.01
CA GLN A 115 -8.86 -10.63 7.40
C GLN A 115 -9.35 -11.50 6.23
N ARG A 116 -9.44 -10.94 5.01
CA ARG A 116 -10.09 -11.58 3.87
C ARG A 116 -9.19 -12.59 3.15
N ALA A 117 -7.90 -12.31 3.02
CA ALA A 117 -6.95 -13.12 2.26
C ALA A 117 -5.95 -13.87 3.15
N PHE A 118 -5.74 -13.43 4.39
CA PHE A 118 -4.75 -14.00 5.31
C PHE A 118 -5.36 -14.38 6.66
N GLY A 119 -6.64 -14.76 6.68
CA GLY A 119 -7.34 -15.33 7.83
C GLY A 119 -7.36 -14.49 9.11
N GLY A 120 -6.95 -13.22 9.06
CA GLY A 120 -6.75 -12.39 10.25
C GLY A 120 -5.52 -12.80 11.07
N PHE A 121 -4.54 -13.48 10.47
CA PHE A 121 -3.35 -14.02 11.15
C PHE A 121 -3.66 -14.94 12.35
N ARG A 122 -4.77 -15.68 12.27
CA ARG A 122 -5.24 -16.60 13.31
C ARG A 122 -4.30 -17.78 13.52
N ASN A 123 -3.60 -18.21 12.48
CA ASN A 123 -2.63 -19.31 12.53
C ASN A 123 -1.29 -18.87 11.91
N GLU A 124 -0.26 -19.69 12.09
CA GLU A 124 1.09 -19.38 11.61
C GLU A 124 1.19 -19.45 10.08
N SER A 125 0.49 -20.40 9.44
CA SER A 125 0.48 -20.53 7.97
C SER A 125 -0.01 -19.25 7.28
N ASP A 126 -1.02 -18.59 7.84
CA ASP A 126 -1.51 -17.31 7.32
C ASP A 126 -0.46 -16.19 7.39
N ARG A 127 0.33 -16.17 8.47
CA ARG A 127 1.43 -15.21 8.64
C ARG A 127 2.56 -15.51 7.69
N GLU A 128 2.93 -16.78 7.53
CA GLU A 128 3.95 -17.23 6.59
C GLU A 128 3.59 -16.87 5.15
N LYS A 129 2.33 -17.12 4.73
CA LYS A 129 1.81 -16.71 3.41
C LYS A 129 1.92 -15.20 3.20
N PHE A 130 1.57 -14.41 4.22
CA PHE A 130 1.66 -12.96 4.15
C PHE A 130 3.12 -12.48 4.04
N VAL A 131 4.00 -13.00 4.89
CA VAL A 131 5.44 -12.69 4.88
C VAL A 131 6.06 -13.07 3.53
N HIS A 132 5.72 -14.25 2.99
CA HIS A 132 6.15 -14.70 1.67
C HIS A 132 5.63 -13.76 0.57
N ARG A 133 4.36 -13.35 0.62
CA ARG A 133 3.81 -12.40 -0.36
C ARG A 133 4.55 -11.07 -0.36
N LEU A 134 4.89 -10.55 0.83
CA LEU A 134 5.62 -9.30 0.97
C LEU A 134 7.11 -9.43 0.61
N SER A 135 7.76 -10.57 0.86
CA SER A 135 9.16 -10.77 0.50
C SER A 135 9.38 -10.72 -1.02
N MET A 136 8.38 -11.13 -1.81
CA MET A 136 8.39 -11.02 -3.27
C MET A 136 8.25 -9.60 -3.81
N LEU A 137 7.91 -8.60 -2.97
CA LEU A 137 7.73 -7.22 -3.43
C LEU A 137 9.05 -6.48 -3.68
N ASN A 138 10.17 -6.98 -3.16
CA ASN A 138 11.53 -6.52 -3.47
C ASN A 138 11.68 -5.00 -3.73
N ASP A 139 11.65 -4.19 -2.67
CA ASP A 139 11.76 -2.72 -2.68
C ASP A 139 10.59 -1.96 -3.37
N SER A 140 9.50 -2.63 -3.71
CA SER A 140 8.25 -1.98 -4.11
C SER A 140 7.67 -1.12 -2.99
N VAL A 141 6.81 -0.18 -3.37
CA VAL A 141 6.00 0.58 -2.43
C VAL A 141 4.79 -0.24 -1.99
N LEU A 142 4.64 -0.46 -0.68
CA LEU A 142 3.41 -0.98 -0.07
C LEU A 142 2.61 0.18 0.52
N TRP A 143 1.53 0.53 -0.15
CA TRP A 143 0.67 1.66 0.22
C TRP A 143 -0.50 1.19 1.09
N ILE A 144 -0.47 1.58 2.37
CA ILE A 144 -1.40 1.12 3.39
C ILE A 144 -2.29 2.30 3.82
N PRO A 145 -3.57 2.34 3.42
CA PRO A 145 -4.53 3.36 3.88
C PRO A 145 -4.95 3.17 5.34
N ALA A 146 -3.98 3.25 6.27
CA ALA A 146 -4.14 2.93 7.69
C ALA A 146 -5.11 3.86 8.44
N PHE A 147 -5.27 5.09 7.98
CA PHE A 147 -6.06 6.13 8.67
C PHE A 147 -7.29 6.56 7.87
N MET A 148 -7.72 5.76 6.89
CA MET A 148 -8.89 6.10 6.07
C MET A 148 -10.20 5.95 6.86
N VAL A 149 -10.37 4.79 7.50
CA VAL A 149 -11.55 4.40 8.30
C VAL A 149 -11.11 3.72 9.59
N LYS A 150 -11.90 3.87 10.65
CA LYS A 150 -11.67 3.15 11.91
C LYS A 150 -12.00 1.66 11.74
N GLY A 151 -11.27 0.80 12.45
CA GLY A 151 -11.48 -0.65 12.54
C GLY A 151 -10.34 -1.49 11.94
N GLY A 152 -9.40 -0.86 11.23
CA GLY A 152 -8.26 -1.54 10.60
C GLY A 152 -6.95 -1.50 11.40
N GLU A 153 -6.95 -0.87 12.58
CA GLU A 153 -5.73 -0.47 13.31
C GLU A 153 -4.91 -1.69 13.71
N LYS A 154 -5.57 -2.69 14.31
CA LYS A 154 -4.92 -3.93 14.74
C LYS A 154 -4.26 -4.67 13.57
N HIS A 155 -4.92 -4.69 12.40
CA HIS A 155 -4.35 -5.29 11.21
C HIS A 155 -3.10 -4.53 10.75
N VAL A 156 -3.13 -3.19 10.76
CA VAL A 156 -1.96 -2.37 10.41
C VAL A 156 -0.82 -2.60 11.41
N GLU A 157 -1.10 -2.63 12.70
CA GLU A 157 -0.10 -2.93 13.74
C GLU A 157 0.55 -4.29 13.52
N TRP A 158 -0.23 -5.33 13.27
CA TRP A 158 0.32 -6.66 12.98
C TRP A 158 1.15 -6.69 11.70
N VAL A 159 0.69 -6.04 10.63
CA VAL A 159 1.47 -5.95 9.39
C VAL A 159 2.80 -5.25 9.62
N ASN A 160 2.78 -4.10 10.30
CA ASN A 160 4.00 -3.35 10.62
C ASN A 160 4.97 -4.19 11.46
N ALA A 161 4.47 -4.87 12.50
CA ALA A 161 5.26 -5.77 13.33
C ALA A 161 5.87 -6.92 12.52
N LEU A 162 5.12 -7.53 11.59
CA LEU A 162 5.63 -8.59 10.72
C LEU A 162 6.71 -8.10 9.76
N ILE A 163 6.55 -6.90 9.16
CA ILE A 163 7.56 -6.28 8.29
C ILE A 163 8.86 -6.09 9.06
N LEU A 164 8.79 -5.50 10.26
CA LEU A 164 9.96 -5.22 11.10
C LEU A 164 10.62 -6.50 11.61
N LYS A 165 9.82 -7.45 12.15
CA LYS A 165 10.30 -8.73 12.68
C LYS A 165 11.07 -9.54 11.62
N ASN A 166 10.57 -9.57 10.39
CA ASN A 166 11.15 -10.33 9.29
C ASN A 166 12.11 -9.52 8.42
N LYS A 167 12.37 -8.25 8.76
CA LYS A 167 13.27 -7.34 8.01
C LYS A 167 12.93 -7.30 6.51
N LEU A 168 11.64 -7.22 6.19
CA LEU A 168 11.18 -7.28 4.80
C LEU A 168 11.60 -6.03 4.04
N LYS A 169 12.17 -6.24 2.84
CA LYS A 169 12.58 -5.17 1.93
C LYS A 169 11.39 -4.62 1.17
N VAL A 170 10.58 -3.81 1.85
CA VAL A 170 9.41 -3.15 1.28
C VAL A 170 9.38 -1.70 1.75
N ARG A 171 9.05 -0.76 0.86
CA ARG A 171 8.94 0.65 1.20
C ARG A 171 7.49 0.95 1.56
N THR A 172 7.20 1.16 2.83
CA THR A 172 5.85 1.49 3.29
C THR A 172 5.47 2.94 2.99
N ALA A 173 4.20 3.15 2.66
CA ALA A 173 3.62 4.46 2.43
C ALA A 173 2.23 4.53 3.06
N TYR A 174 1.93 5.62 3.77
CA TYR A 174 0.66 5.80 4.48
C TYR A 174 0.05 7.12 4.07
N PRO A 175 -1.09 7.13 3.34
CA PRO A 175 -1.60 8.34 2.71
C PRO A 175 -1.89 9.46 3.69
N SER A 176 -1.66 10.69 3.23
CA SER A 176 -1.90 11.89 4.03
C SER A 176 -3.39 12.14 4.23
N LEU A 177 -3.72 12.90 5.26
CA LEU A 177 -5.10 13.36 5.52
C LEU A 177 -5.62 14.32 4.45
N ARG A 178 -4.78 14.80 3.53
CA ARG A 178 -5.24 15.65 2.42
C ARG A 178 -5.90 14.85 1.31
N LEU A 179 -5.66 13.53 1.26
CA LEU A 179 -6.30 12.62 0.32
C LEU A 179 -7.84 12.65 0.42
N VAL A 180 -8.40 13.03 1.58
CA VAL A 180 -9.86 13.16 1.84
C VAL A 180 -10.57 13.96 0.75
N HIS A 181 -9.98 15.08 0.31
CA HIS A 181 -10.62 15.98 -0.67
C HIS A 181 -10.67 15.38 -2.07
N ALA A 182 -9.79 14.42 -2.39
CA ALA A 182 -9.78 13.73 -3.67
C ALA A 182 -10.79 12.57 -3.74
N VAL A 183 -11.16 11.98 -2.60
CA VAL A 183 -12.06 10.80 -2.55
C VAL A 183 -13.52 11.16 -2.24
N ARG A 184 -13.79 12.39 -1.78
CA ARG A 184 -15.14 12.92 -1.51
C ARG A 184 -15.69 13.79 -2.65
N GLY A 185 -15.19 13.61 -3.87
CA GLY A 185 -15.72 14.28 -5.06
C GLY A 185 -17.20 14.01 -5.25
#